data_AF-A0ABD1CDH5-F1
#
_entry.id   AF-A0ABD1CDH5-F1
#
_cell.length_a   1.000
_cell.length_b   1.000
_cell.length_c   1.000
_cell.angle_alpha   90.00
_cell.angle_beta   90.00
_cell.angle_gamma   90.00
#
_symmetry.space_group_name_H-M   'P 1'
#
loop_
_entity.id
_entity.type
_entity.pdbx_description
1 polymer ?
#
loop_
_entity_poly.entity_id
_entity_poly.type
_entity_poly.pdbx_seq_one_letter_code
_entity_poly.pdbx_strand_id
1 'polypeptide(L)'
;MELNATEISNGMWSCFLVDGELAQVEQKIKSYRSNDEVISFIRGVMDKHKLMKFIKLRGDPKSNARAIDCRKRGNEYFHPRIRQYIKAVELYNESIALAADNSEALAMAYANRSAICFELKEYADCLENIRLARENPYPANLLPKLEQREEACKVLMNKADSEKPKTDQPLEPKLSYKSNPRIPHIAECLELVQDEKFGRYLITNRDLKAGDVVALEKPFSKVLDNKLRYMNCNYCLDDNFLILKPCKGCTIAMFCSDECQQKAMEEYHRFECPILQDIH
;
A
#
# COMPACT_ATOMS: atom_id res chain seq x y z
N MET A 1 28.73 -0.15 8.17
CA MET A 1 28.90 0.38 6.81
C MET A 1 27.91 -0.35 5.95
N GLU A 2 26.79 0.32 5.70
CA GLU A 2 25.62 -0.19 4.98
C GLU A 2 25.90 -0.17 3.48
N LEU A 3 25.59 -1.24 2.76
CA LEU A 3 25.60 -1.23 1.30
C LEU A 3 24.19 -0.85 0.84
N ASN A 4 24.03 0.30 0.20
CA ASN A 4 22.77 0.70 -0.42
C ASN A 4 22.53 -0.06 -1.74
N ALA A 5 21.31 0.03 -2.30
CA ALA A 5 20.95 -0.67 -3.54
C ALA A 5 21.91 -0.36 -4.72
N THR A 6 22.46 0.85 -4.77
CA THR A 6 23.47 1.25 -5.76
C THR A 6 24.81 0.55 -5.54
N GLU A 7 25.24 0.34 -4.29
CA GLU A 7 26.47 -0.37 -3.97
C GLU A 7 26.33 -1.88 -4.20
N ILE A 8 25.15 -2.47 -3.96
CA ILE A 8 24.84 -3.86 -4.31
C ILE A 8 24.85 -4.03 -5.83
N SER A 9 24.15 -3.13 -6.54
CA SER A 9 24.13 -3.08 -8.01
C SER A 9 25.55 -2.96 -8.56
N ASN A 10 26.32 -1.97 -8.12
CA ASN A 10 27.71 -1.77 -8.55
C ASN A 10 28.62 -2.96 -8.21
N GLY A 11 28.43 -3.59 -7.04
CA GLY A 11 29.13 -4.82 -6.67
C GLY A 11 28.82 -5.96 -7.63
N MET A 12 27.54 -6.18 -7.94
CA MET A 12 27.10 -7.18 -8.93
C MET A 12 27.65 -6.88 -10.33
N TRP A 13 27.54 -5.62 -10.80
CA TRP A 13 28.07 -5.21 -12.10
C TRP A 13 29.60 -5.35 -12.17
N SER A 14 30.31 -5.07 -11.08
CA SER A 14 31.76 -5.22 -11.02
C SER A 14 32.21 -6.68 -11.19
N CYS A 15 31.48 -7.65 -10.63
CA CYS A 15 31.76 -9.08 -10.84
C CYS A 15 31.64 -9.45 -12.33
N PHE A 16 30.56 -9.01 -13.00
CA PHE A 16 30.36 -9.31 -14.42
C PHE A 16 31.35 -8.62 -15.35
N LEU A 17 31.78 -7.40 -14.99
CA LEU A 17 32.78 -6.64 -15.75
C LEU A 17 34.19 -7.22 -15.58
N VAL A 18 34.54 -7.68 -14.38
CA VAL A 18 35.85 -8.29 -14.10
C VAL A 18 35.98 -9.66 -14.76
N ASP A 19 34.92 -10.47 -14.77
CA ASP A 19 34.94 -11.81 -15.37
C ASP A 19 34.65 -11.81 -16.88
N GLY A 20 34.29 -10.66 -17.46
CA GLY A 20 34.00 -10.52 -18.89
C GLY A 20 32.74 -11.25 -19.37
N GLU A 21 31.86 -11.67 -18.45
CA GLU A 21 30.68 -12.48 -18.76
C GLU A 21 29.42 -11.67 -19.06
N LEU A 22 29.44 -10.33 -18.87
CA LEU A 22 28.26 -9.46 -18.96
C LEU A 22 27.47 -9.66 -20.26
N ALA A 23 28.14 -9.56 -21.41
CA ALA A 23 27.49 -9.69 -22.72
C ALA A 23 26.88 -11.10 -22.94
N GLN A 24 27.53 -12.14 -22.40
CA GLN A 24 27.03 -13.52 -22.49
C GLN A 24 25.80 -13.73 -21.61
N VAL A 25 25.80 -13.17 -20.38
CA VAL A 25 24.66 -13.22 -19.47
C VAL A 25 23.45 -12.51 -20.09
N GLU A 26 23.65 -11.31 -20.63
CA GLU A 26 22.57 -10.56 -21.31
C GLU A 26 22.01 -11.31 -22.53
N GLN A 27 22.89 -11.86 -23.38
CA GLN A 27 22.47 -12.62 -24.55
C GLN A 27 21.67 -13.87 -24.14
N LYS A 28 22.09 -14.55 -23.08
CA LYS A 28 21.43 -15.75 -22.58
C LYS A 28 20.06 -15.44 -21.97
N ILE A 29 19.92 -14.34 -21.21
CA ILE A 29 18.63 -13.85 -20.73
C ILE A 29 17.67 -13.58 -21.90
N LYS A 30 18.13 -12.87 -22.95
CA LYS A 30 17.32 -12.58 -24.15
C LYS A 30 16.92 -13.84 -24.94
N SER A 31 17.64 -14.94 -24.78
CA SER A 31 17.36 -16.19 -25.50
C SER A 31 16.23 -17.02 -24.89
N TYR A 32 15.93 -16.81 -23.60
CA TYR A 32 14.89 -17.55 -22.90
C TYR A 32 13.50 -17.07 -23.26
N ARG A 33 12.54 -18.00 -23.28
CA ARG A 33 11.15 -17.74 -23.65
C ARG A 33 10.21 -17.71 -22.45
N SER A 34 10.67 -18.14 -21.29
CA SER A 34 9.89 -18.15 -20.05
C SER A 34 10.64 -17.45 -18.91
N ASN A 35 9.86 -16.87 -17.99
CA ASN A 35 10.41 -16.23 -16.79
C ASN A 35 11.10 -17.25 -15.88
N ASP A 36 10.62 -18.50 -15.82
CA ASP A 36 11.22 -19.55 -14.99
C ASP A 36 12.64 -19.89 -15.44
N GLU A 37 12.88 -19.95 -16.75
CA GLU A 37 14.23 -20.17 -17.29
C GLU A 37 15.16 -18.99 -16.98
N VAL A 38 14.65 -17.75 -17.13
CA VAL A 38 15.40 -16.54 -16.78
C VAL A 38 15.76 -16.53 -15.29
N ILE A 39 14.80 -16.80 -14.42
CA ILE A 39 15.01 -16.82 -12.96
C ILE A 39 16.00 -17.91 -12.57
N SER A 40 15.86 -19.11 -13.12
CA SER A 40 16.77 -20.24 -12.86
C SER A 40 18.20 -19.91 -13.29
N PHE A 41 18.35 -19.31 -14.48
CA PHE A 41 19.65 -18.87 -14.98
C PHE A 41 20.26 -17.78 -14.10
N ILE A 42 19.50 -16.74 -13.76
CA ILE A 42 19.97 -15.65 -12.89
C ILE A 42 20.40 -16.20 -11.53
N ARG A 43 19.62 -17.11 -10.92
CA ARG A 43 20.01 -17.77 -9.66
C ARG A 43 21.32 -18.53 -9.80
N GLY A 44 21.49 -19.34 -10.85
CA GLY A 44 22.73 -20.07 -11.09
C GLY A 44 23.94 -19.14 -11.26
N VAL A 45 23.75 -17.99 -11.91
CA VAL A 45 24.78 -16.95 -12.04
C VAL A 45 25.08 -16.30 -10.68
N MET A 46 24.06 -15.99 -9.88
CA MET A 46 24.22 -15.46 -8.53
C MET A 46 24.98 -16.43 -7.62
N ASP A 47 24.71 -17.73 -7.71
CA ASP A 47 25.38 -18.77 -6.93
C ASP A 47 26.83 -18.96 -7.37
N LYS A 48 27.09 -19.05 -8.68
CA LYS A 48 28.43 -19.16 -9.27
C LYS A 48 29.35 -18.05 -8.76
N HIS A 49 28.84 -16.82 -8.78
CA HIS A 49 29.58 -15.62 -8.40
C HIS A 49 29.43 -15.26 -6.91
N LYS A 50 28.75 -16.11 -6.14
CA LYS A 50 28.49 -15.92 -4.70
C LYS A 50 27.88 -14.55 -4.38
N LEU A 51 27.06 -14.01 -5.30
CA LEU A 51 26.49 -12.67 -5.21
C LEU A 51 25.55 -12.53 -4.00
N MET A 52 24.94 -13.63 -3.57
CA MET A 52 24.14 -13.69 -2.34
C MET A 52 24.89 -13.19 -1.10
N LYS A 53 26.23 -13.28 -1.06
CA LYS A 53 27.04 -12.78 0.07
C LYS A 53 27.09 -11.26 0.17
N PHE A 54 26.81 -10.56 -0.93
CA PHE A 54 26.73 -9.10 -0.96
C PHE A 54 25.33 -8.59 -0.61
N ILE A 55 24.31 -9.45 -0.68
CA ILE A 55 22.94 -9.11 -0.27
C ILE A 55 22.88 -9.21 1.26
N LYS A 56 23.11 -8.08 1.93
CA LYS A 56 22.90 -7.93 3.37
C LYS A 56 21.53 -7.29 3.60
N LEU A 57 20.50 -8.13 3.76
CA LEU A 57 19.18 -7.66 4.17
C LEU A 57 19.28 -7.03 5.56
N ARG A 58 18.77 -5.82 5.73
CA ARG A 58 18.86 -5.07 6.99
C ARG A 58 17.89 -5.62 8.04
N GLY A 59 16.87 -6.34 7.59
CA GLY A 59 15.73 -6.72 8.41
C GLY A 59 14.90 -5.50 8.76
N ASP A 60 13.64 -5.72 9.11
CA ASP A 60 12.69 -4.64 9.38
C ASP A 60 11.98 -4.80 10.74
N PRO A 61 12.74 -4.71 11.85
CA PRO A 61 12.15 -4.88 13.17
C PRO A 61 11.29 -3.67 13.56
N LYS A 62 10.09 -3.98 14.04
CA LYS A 62 9.25 -3.03 14.78
C LYS A 62 9.97 -2.53 16.03
N SER A 63 9.77 -1.27 16.36
CA SER A 63 10.43 -0.58 17.48
C SER A 63 9.50 0.44 18.13
N ASN A 64 9.15 0.18 19.39
CA ASN A 64 8.34 1.11 20.19
C ASN A 64 9.03 2.48 20.36
N ALA A 65 10.36 2.52 20.42
CA ALA A 65 11.09 3.79 20.51
C ALA A 65 10.89 4.65 19.24
N ARG A 66 11.03 4.04 18.04
CA ARG A 66 10.77 4.70 16.75
C ARG A 66 9.30 5.12 16.63
N ALA A 67 8.37 4.26 17.06
CA ALA A 67 6.94 4.57 17.07
C ALA A 67 6.63 5.79 17.97
N ILE A 68 7.17 5.83 19.19
CA ILE A 68 6.95 6.94 20.12
C ILE A 68 7.51 8.25 19.56
N ASP A 69 8.71 8.24 18.96
CA ASP A 69 9.28 9.42 18.31
C ASP A 69 8.41 9.94 17.17
N CYS A 70 7.99 9.03 16.27
CA CYS A 70 7.11 9.37 15.16
C CYS A 70 5.76 9.94 15.64
N ARG A 71 5.15 9.33 16.66
CA ARG A 71 3.91 9.84 17.28
C ARG A 71 4.10 11.24 17.88
N LYS A 72 5.25 11.54 18.49
CA LYS A 72 5.54 12.88 19.02
C LYS A 72 5.57 13.92 17.89
N ARG A 73 6.22 13.60 16.77
CA ARG A 73 6.20 14.46 15.56
C ARG A 73 4.76 14.65 15.06
N GLY A 74 3.93 13.60 15.07
CA GLY A 74 2.50 13.71 14.72
C GLY A 74 1.73 14.68 15.63
N ASN A 75 2.03 14.69 16.93
CA ASN A 75 1.40 15.62 17.88
C ASN A 75 1.70 17.10 17.56
N GLU A 76 2.87 17.40 17.00
CA GLU A 76 3.22 18.76 16.58
C GLU A 76 2.26 19.25 15.49
N TYR A 77 1.97 18.41 14.50
CA TYR A 77 1.01 18.75 13.44
C TYR A 77 -0.45 18.77 13.90
N PHE A 78 -0.79 17.97 14.91
CA PHE A 78 -2.13 17.98 15.53
C PHE A 78 -2.38 19.22 16.39
N HIS A 79 -1.34 19.93 16.82
CA HIS A 79 -1.45 21.05 17.75
C HIS A 79 -2.54 22.06 17.34
N PRO A 80 -3.35 22.60 18.28
CA PRO A 80 -4.49 23.46 17.95
C PRO A 80 -4.18 24.73 17.14
N ARG A 81 -2.91 25.17 17.13
CA ARG A 81 -2.42 26.28 16.30
C ARG A 81 -1.93 25.87 14.91
N ILE A 82 -1.63 24.59 14.68
CA ILE A 82 -1.08 24.06 13.43
C ILE A 82 -2.18 23.36 12.62
N ARG A 83 -2.95 22.45 13.24
CA ARG A 83 -4.12 21.76 12.65
C ARG A 83 -3.86 21.12 11.27
N GLN A 84 -2.66 20.61 11.03
CA GLN A 84 -2.33 19.90 9.80
C GLN A 84 -2.67 18.41 9.96
N TYR A 85 -3.98 18.11 9.98
CA TYR A 85 -4.49 16.78 10.31
C TYR A 85 -3.99 15.67 9.38
N ILE A 86 -3.90 15.92 8.07
CA ILE A 86 -3.42 14.90 7.12
C ILE A 86 -1.98 14.48 7.42
N LYS A 87 -1.09 15.43 7.69
CA LYS A 87 0.31 15.13 8.08
C LYS A 87 0.39 14.44 9.44
N ALA A 88 -0.46 14.84 10.38
CA ALA A 88 -0.52 14.18 11.68
C ALA A 88 -0.97 12.71 11.55
N VAL A 89 -1.94 12.41 10.68
CA VAL A 89 -2.37 11.02 10.41
C VAL A 89 -1.25 10.23 9.75
N GLU A 90 -0.56 10.77 8.75
CA GLU A 90 0.57 10.10 8.10
C GLU A 90 1.61 9.64 9.14
N LEU A 91 1.97 10.52 10.09
CA LEU A 91 2.90 10.21 11.19
C LEU A 91 2.30 9.25 12.22
N TYR A 92 1.00 9.32 12.51
CA TYR A 92 0.37 8.33 13.38
C TYR A 92 0.30 6.94 12.71
N ASN A 93 0.09 6.87 11.40
CA ASN A 93 0.11 5.63 10.63
C ASN A 93 1.51 5.04 10.57
N GLU A 94 2.53 5.88 10.33
CA GLU A 94 3.92 5.47 10.46
C GLU A 94 4.22 4.96 11.88
N SER A 95 3.79 5.67 12.94
CA SER A 95 3.93 5.20 14.32
C SER A 95 3.24 3.85 14.56
N ILE A 96 2.05 3.62 14.00
CA ILE A 96 1.32 2.35 14.10
C ILE A 96 2.09 1.23 13.39
N ALA A 97 2.63 1.49 12.21
CA ALA A 97 3.45 0.53 11.45
C ALA A 97 4.75 0.17 12.17
N LEU A 98 5.35 1.13 12.86
CA LEU A 98 6.59 0.95 13.62
C LEU A 98 6.40 0.23 14.95
N ALA A 99 5.23 0.34 15.59
CA ALA A 99 5.03 -0.18 16.94
C ALA A 99 5.03 -1.72 16.97
N ALA A 100 5.55 -2.28 18.05
CA ALA A 100 5.43 -3.72 18.31
C ALA A 100 3.97 -4.08 18.62
N ASP A 101 3.59 -5.30 18.26
CA ASP A 101 2.26 -5.85 18.55
C ASP A 101 2.00 -5.84 20.06
N ASN A 102 0.74 -5.60 20.45
CA ASN A 102 0.30 -5.60 21.86
C ASN A 102 1.14 -4.66 22.75
N SER A 103 1.44 -3.45 22.26
CA SER A 103 2.25 -2.47 23.00
C SER A 103 1.47 -1.20 23.34
N GLU A 104 1.90 -0.52 24.41
CA GLU A 104 1.38 0.80 24.77
C GLU A 104 1.61 1.82 23.64
N ALA A 105 2.74 1.72 22.92
CA ALA A 105 3.04 2.60 21.79
C ALA A 105 1.98 2.48 20.68
N LEU A 106 1.56 1.25 20.37
CA LEU A 106 0.51 0.97 19.40
C LEU A 106 -0.85 1.50 19.88
N ALA A 107 -1.20 1.23 21.15
CA ALA A 107 -2.43 1.72 21.77
C ALA A 107 -2.54 3.25 21.71
N MET A 108 -1.46 3.94 22.08
CA MET A 108 -1.38 5.40 22.10
C MET A 108 -1.45 6.01 20.68
N ALA A 109 -0.90 5.34 19.67
CA ALA A 109 -0.96 5.83 18.29
C ALA A 109 -2.40 5.74 17.73
N TYR A 110 -3.12 4.66 17.98
CA TYR A 110 -4.56 4.56 17.64
C TYR A 110 -5.41 5.59 18.41
N ALA A 111 -5.12 5.80 19.70
CA ALA A 111 -5.81 6.83 20.50
C ALA A 111 -5.55 8.25 19.99
N ASN A 112 -4.37 8.52 19.45
CA ASN A 112 -4.05 9.79 18.80
C ASN A 112 -4.77 9.94 17.45
N ARG A 113 -4.82 8.87 16.63
CA ARG A 113 -5.52 8.87 15.35
C ARG A 113 -7.04 9.05 15.51
N SER A 114 -7.66 8.41 16.52
CA SER A 114 -9.10 8.66 16.84
C SER A 114 -9.37 10.11 17.21
N ALA A 115 -8.41 10.85 17.80
CA ALA A 115 -8.59 12.28 18.03
C ALA A 115 -8.78 13.04 16.71
N ILE A 116 -8.01 12.68 15.68
CA ILE A 116 -8.17 13.27 14.35
C ILE A 116 -9.48 12.86 13.70
N CYS A 117 -9.85 11.57 13.75
CA CYS A 117 -11.14 11.12 13.25
C CYS A 117 -12.30 11.93 13.85
N PHE A 118 -12.24 12.19 15.16
CA PHE A 118 -13.21 13.04 15.85
C PHE A 118 -13.25 14.48 15.31
N GLU A 119 -12.08 15.13 15.16
CA GLU A 119 -11.97 16.48 14.59
C GLU A 119 -12.48 16.57 13.14
N LEU A 120 -12.29 15.51 12.37
CA LEU A 120 -12.78 15.39 10.99
C LEU A 120 -14.25 14.96 10.89
N LYS A 121 -14.93 14.72 12.02
CA LYS A 121 -16.31 14.20 12.10
C LYS A 121 -16.50 12.80 11.50
N GLU A 122 -15.42 12.07 11.30
CA GLU A 122 -15.41 10.67 10.90
C GLU A 122 -15.64 9.79 12.14
N TYR A 123 -16.86 9.84 12.67
CA TYR A 123 -17.17 9.25 13.97
C TYR A 123 -17.11 7.72 13.96
N ALA A 124 -17.47 7.07 12.84
CA ALA A 124 -17.34 5.62 12.70
C ALA A 124 -15.87 5.17 12.80
N ASP A 125 -14.97 5.83 12.06
CA ASP A 125 -13.54 5.57 12.11
C ASP A 125 -12.94 5.92 13.48
N CYS A 126 -13.46 6.96 14.14
CA CYS A 126 -13.06 7.31 15.49
C CYS A 126 -13.35 6.16 16.48
N LEU A 127 -14.55 5.56 16.41
CA LEU A 127 -14.93 4.43 17.24
C LEU A 127 -14.08 3.19 16.94
N GLU A 128 -13.76 2.93 15.68
CA GLU A 128 -12.87 1.81 15.31
C GLU A 128 -11.46 2.01 15.88
N ASN A 129 -10.90 3.21 15.79
CA ASN A 129 -9.60 3.51 16.39
C ASN A 129 -9.62 3.41 17.93
N ILE A 130 -10.72 3.78 18.57
CA ILE A 130 -10.93 3.60 20.01
C ILE A 130 -10.92 2.11 20.38
N ARG A 131 -11.60 1.26 19.59
CA ARG A 131 -11.57 -0.20 19.75
C ARG A 131 -10.14 -0.73 19.63
N LEU A 132 -9.44 -0.39 18.55
CA LEU A 132 -8.05 -0.81 18.31
C LEU A 132 -7.09 -0.35 19.42
N ALA A 133 -7.30 0.85 19.99
CA ALA A 133 -6.52 1.33 21.12
C ALA A 133 -6.71 0.44 22.37
N ARG A 134 -7.96 0.02 22.66
CA ARG A 134 -8.31 -0.82 23.82
C ARG A 134 -7.91 -2.28 23.69
N GLU A 135 -7.74 -2.78 22.47
CA GLU A 135 -7.21 -4.13 22.21
C GLU A 135 -5.72 -4.26 22.54
N ASN A 136 -5.06 -3.14 22.86
CA ASN A 136 -3.65 -3.06 23.23
C ASN A 136 -3.50 -2.48 24.66
N PRO A 137 -2.31 -2.55 25.29
CA PRO A 137 -2.07 -2.04 26.65
C PRO A 137 -2.18 -0.51 26.75
N TYR A 138 -3.39 0.02 26.78
CA TYR A 138 -3.65 1.45 26.88
C TYR A 138 -3.54 1.96 28.33
N PRO A 139 -2.92 3.13 28.59
CA PRO A 139 -2.72 3.61 29.96
C PRO A 139 -4.03 3.91 30.69
N ALA A 140 -4.22 3.31 31.87
CA ALA A 140 -5.45 3.42 32.66
C ALA A 140 -5.79 4.88 33.03
N ASN A 141 -4.78 5.70 33.30
CA ASN A 141 -4.95 7.13 33.62
C ASN A 141 -5.47 7.97 32.44
N LEU A 142 -5.41 7.44 31.21
CA LEU A 142 -5.91 8.11 30.01
C LEU A 142 -7.24 7.55 29.51
N LEU A 143 -7.75 6.47 30.10
CA LEU A 143 -9.05 5.86 29.71
C LEU A 143 -10.21 6.86 29.73
N PRO A 144 -10.36 7.74 30.74
CA PRO A 144 -11.48 8.67 30.77
C PRO A 144 -11.54 9.61 29.56
N LYS A 145 -10.38 9.99 29.00
CA LYS A 145 -10.32 10.82 27.78
C LYS A 145 -10.86 10.08 26.55
N LEU A 146 -10.60 8.79 26.50
CA LEU A 146 -10.97 7.93 25.38
C LEU A 146 -12.47 7.59 25.45
N GLU A 147 -12.99 7.33 26.65
CA GLU A 147 -14.42 7.17 26.95
C GLU A 147 -15.22 8.44 26.64
N GLN A 148 -14.73 9.61 27.04
CA GLN A 148 -15.38 10.88 26.75
C GLN A 148 -15.53 11.10 25.23
N ARG A 149 -14.49 10.76 24.45
CA ARG A 149 -14.53 10.85 22.98
C ARG A 149 -15.52 9.86 22.38
N GLU A 150 -15.53 8.63 22.88
CA GLU A 150 -16.46 7.59 22.44
C GLU A 150 -17.92 8.00 22.64
N GLU A 151 -18.27 8.50 23.83
CA GLU A 151 -19.62 8.96 24.13
C GLU A 151 -20.02 10.14 23.24
N ALA A 152 -19.10 11.09 23.03
CA ALA A 152 -19.32 12.21 22.12
C ALA A 152 -19.58 11.73 20.68
N CYS A 153 -18.82 10.76 20.17
CA CYS A 153 -19.07 10.14 18.86
C CYS A 153 -20.48 9.57 18.77
N LYS A 154 -20.91 8.76 19.75
CA LYS A 154 -22.23 8.12 19.75
C LYS A 154 -23.37 9.15 19.73
N VAL A 155 -23.26 10.20 20.54
CA VAL A 155 -24.24 11.29 20.58
C VAL A 155 -24.30 12.03 19.23
N LEU A 156 -23.15 12.32 18.63
CA LEU A 156 -23.08 13.09 17.37
C LEU A 156 -23.55 12.25 16.16
N MET A 157 -23.26 10.95 16.13
CA MET A 157 -23.75 10.04 15.08
C MET A 157 -25.27 9.93 15.08
N ASN A 158 -25.89 9.78 16.27
CA ASN A 158 -27.34 9.70 16.38
C ASN A 158 -28.05 10.96 15.85
N LYS A 159 -27.40 12.14 15.98
CA LYS A 159 -27.89 13.40 15.43
C LYS A 159 -27.69 13.50 13.91
N ALA A 160 -26.60 12.96 13.38
CA ALA A 160 -26.30 12.99 11.95
C ALA A 160 -27.16 12.00 11.15
N ASP A 161 -27.50 10.84 11.74
CA ASP A 161 -28.38 9.85 11.13
C ASP A 161 -29.81 10.37 10.91
N SER A 162 -30.21 11.43 11.62
CA SER A 162 -31.51 12.10 11.44
C SER A 162 -31.57 13.02 10.22
N GLU A 163 -30.42 13.33 9.58
CA GLU A 163 -30.31 14.31 8.50
C GLU A 163 -29.80 13.74 7.18
N LYS A 164 -29.67 12.41 7.03
CA LYS A 164 -28.97 11.80 5.88
C LYS A 164 -29.52 12.26 4.52
N PRO A 165 -28.70 12.93 3.69
CA PRO A 165 -28.86 12.90 2.24
C PRO A 165 -28.70 11.45 1.77
N LYS A 166 -29.44 11.08 0.72
CA LYS A 166 -29.28 9.78 0.05
C LYS A 166 -27.81 9.60 -0.33
N THR A 167 -27.21 8.50 0.12
CA THR A 167 -25.87 8.10 -0.28
C THR A 167 -25.84 7.89 -1.80
N ASP A 168 -25.05 8.70 -2.50
CA ASP A 168 -24.64 8.39 -3.86
C ASP A 168 -23.78 7.13 -3.80
N GLN A 169 -24.36 5.99 -4.13
CA GLN A 169 -23.57 4.78 -4.34
C GLN A 169 -22.58 5.09 -5.46
N PRO A 170 -21.27 4.81 -5.29
CA PRO A 170 -20.32 4.91 -6.37
C PRO A 170 -20.85 4.13 -7.57
N LEU A 171 -21.12 4.83 -8.68
CA LEU A 171 -21.56 4.20 -9.91
C LEU A 171 -20.39 3.37 -10.44
N GLU A 172 -20.47 2.06 -10.31
CA GLU A 172 -19.52 1.18 -10.98
C GLU A 172 -19.59 1.42 -12.49
N PRO A 173 -18.47 1.76 -13.15
CA PRO A 173 -18.47 2.01 -14.57
C PRO A 173 -18.83 0.72 -15.32
N LYS A 174 -19.75 0.83 -16.27
CA LYS A 174 -20.19 -0.27 -17.14
C LYS A 174 -19.93 0.12 -18.57
N LEU A 175 -19.67 -0.88 -19.42
CA LEU A 175 -19.55 -0.63 -20.86
C LEU A 175 -20.82 0.04 -21.38
N SER A 176 -20.66 1.12 -22.15
CA SER A 176 -21.79 1.83 -22.79
C SER A 176 -22.45 1.00 -23.89
N TYR A 177 -21.74 0.01 -24.41
CA TYR A 177 -22.16 -0.83 -25.54
C TYR A 177 -22.06 -2.31 -25.19
N LYS A 178 -22.58 -3.16 -26.08
CA LYS A 178 -22.46 -4.62 -25.93
C LYS A 178 -20.98 -5.00 -25.81
N SER A 179 -20.71 -6.00 -24.98
CA SER A 179 -19.37 -6.54 -24.83
C SER A 179 -18.93 -7.30 -26.09
N ASN A 180 -17.64 -7.24 -26.38
CA ASN A 180 -17.04 -8.07 -27.40
C ASN A 180 -17.11 -9.55 -26.97
N PRO A 181 -17.62 -10.48 -27.81
CA PRO A 181 -17.78 -11.89 -27.43
C PRO A 181 -16.48 -12.61 -27.03
N ARG A 182 -15.33 -12.15 -27.54
CA ARG A 182 -14.01 -12.74 -27.22
C ARG A 182 -13.34 -12.06 -26.04
N ILE A 183 -13.60 -10.77 -25.84
CA ILE A 183 -12.97 -9.95 -24.80
C ILE A 183 -14.07 -9.18 -24.06
N PRO A 184 -14.77 -9.81 -23.09
CA PRO A 184 -16.03 -9.28 -22.55
C PRO A 184 -15.93 -7.93 -21.83
N HIS A 185 -14.71 -7.53 -21.47
CA HIS A 185 -14.42 -6.29 -20.78
C HIS A 185 -14.10 -5.12 -21.73
N ILE A 186 -14.19 -5.36 -23.04
CA ILE A 186 -14.10 -4.36 -24.10
C ILE A 186 -15.44 -4.31 -24.84
N ALA A 187 -15.86 -3.12 -25.27
CA ALA A 187 -17.04 -2.93 -26.09
C ALA A 187 -16.85 -3.50 -27.51
N GLU A 188 -17.91 -4.05 -28.10
CA GLU A 188 -17.94 -4.57 -29.48
C GLU A 188 -17.57 -3.51 -30.54
N CYS A 189 -17.63 -2.23 -30.16
CA CYS A 189 -17.33 -1.14 -31.07
C CYS A 189 -15.83 -0.93 -31.29
N LEU A 190 -14.96 -1.57 -30.51
CA LEU A 190 -13.51 -1.50 -30.67
C LEU A 190 -12.98 -2.65 -31.54
N GLU A 191 -12.15 -2.29 -32.52
CA GLU A 191 -11.52 -3.22 -33.45
C GLU A 191 -10.00 -3.05 -33.45
N LEU A 192 -9.27 -4.16 -33.42
CA LEU A 192 -7.82 -4.17 -33.50
C LEU A 192 -7.39 -4.20 -34.97
N VAL A 193 -6.63 -3.20 -35.39
CA VAL A 193 -6.05 -3.08 -36.72
C VAL A 193 -4.53 -3.07 -36.62
N GLN A 194 -3.87 -3.45 -37.71
CA GLN A 194 -2.42 -3.38 -37.80
C GLN A 194 -1.99 -2.80 -39.16
N ASP A 195 -1.05 -1.86 -39.14
CA ASP A 195 -0.39 -1.34 -40.34
C ASP A 195 1.13 -1.15 -40.12
N GLU A 196 1.86 -0.80 -41.18
CA GLU A 196 3.31 -0.59 -41.13
C GLU A 196 3.72 0.69 -40.38
N LYS A 197 2.82 1.66 -40.25
CA LYS A 197 3.13 3.00 -39.72
C LYS A 197 3.02 3.05 -38.19
N PHE A 198 1.98 2.43 -37.64
CA PHE A 198 1.63 2.48 -36.22
C PHE A 198 1.73 1.12 -35.54
N GLY A 199 1.96 0.04 -36.29
CA GLY A 199 1.87 -1.31 -35.74
C GLY A 199 0.42 -1.63 -35.38
N ARG A 200 0.16 -2.11 -34.17
CA ARG A 200 -1.19 -2.47 -33.70
C ARG A 200 -1.87 -1.29 -33.02
N TYR A 201 -3.10 -0.98 -33.41
CA TYR A 201 -3.89 0.09 -32.83
C TYR A 201 -5.38 -0.25 -32.83
N LEU A 202 -6.16 0.46 -32.00
CA LEU A 202 -7.60 0.29 -31.90
C LEU A 202 -8.32 1.37 -32.73
N ILE A 203 -9.36 0.96 -33.45
CA ILE A 203 -10.30 1.86 -34.11
C ILE A 203 -11.72 1.63 -33.56
N THR A 204 -12.63 2.55 -33.86
CA THR A 204 -14.06 2.38 -33.59
C THR A 204 -14.82 2.11 -34.88
N ASN A 205 -15.83 1.24 -34.83
CA ASN A 205 -16.75 1.00 -35.96
C ASN A 205 -18.04 1.84 -35.90
N ARG A 206 -18.09 2.80 -34.98
CA ARG A 206 -19.18 3.77 -34.81
C ARG A 206 -18.68 5.05 -34.17
N ASP A 207 -19.54 6.06 -34.19
CA ASP A 207 -19.34 7.31 -33.46
C ASP A 207 -19.50 7.08 -31.96
N LEU A 208 -18.60 7.67 -31.17
CA LEU A 208 -18.64 7.67 -29.71
C LEU A 208 -19.05 9.04 -29.19
N LYS A 209 -19.74 9.07 -28.05
CA LYS A 209 -20.08 10.29 -27.32
C LYS A 209 -19.14 10.48 -26.13
N ALA A 210 -18.95 11.74 -25.73
CA ALA A 210 -18.23 12.04 -24.51
C ALA A 210 -18.90 11.35 -23.31
N GLY A 211 -18.11 10.62 -22.53
CA GLY A 211 -18.58 9.80 -21.41
C GLY A 211 -18.84 8.32 -21.74
N ASP A 212 -18.71 7.90 -23.01
CA ASP A 212 -18.83 6.48 -23.34
C ASP A 212 -17.67 5.65 -22.79
N VAL A 213 -18.01 4.56 -22.10
CA VAL A 213 -17.04 3.59 -21.58
C VAL A 213 -16.93 2.45 -22.59
N VAL A 214 -15.78 2.36 -23.26
CA VAL A 214 -15.53 1.36 -24.31
C VAL A 214 -14.57 0.24 -23.89
N ALA A 215 -13.86 0.41 -22.78
CA ALA A 215 -13.01 -0.62 -22.20
C ALA A 215 -13.01 -0.50 -20.68
N LEU A 216 -13.04 -1.64 -20.00
CA LEU A 216 -12.88 -1.79 -18.57
C LEU A 216 -11.75 -2.79 -18.36
N GLU A 217 -10.61 -2.36 -17.83
CA GLU A 217 -9.48 -3.25 -17.63
C GLU A 217 -9.00 -3.18 -16.19
N LYS A 218 -8.87 -4.35 -15.55
CA LYS A 218 -8.19 -4.44 -14.26
C LYS A 218 -6.68 -4.45 -14.54
N PRO A 219 -5.88 -3.72 -13.76
CA PRO A 219 -4.44 -3.70 -13.97
C PRO A 219 -3.88 -5.12 -13.86
N PHE A 220 -2.98 -5.48 -14.79
CA PHE A 220 -2.28 -6.77 -14.75
C PHE A 220 -1.50 -6.94 -13.43
N SER A 221 -0.85 -5.86 -12.98
CA SER A 221 -0.20 -5.76 -11.68
C SER A 221 -0.31 -4.32 -11.19
N LYS A 222 -0.30 -4.14 -9.87
CA LYS A 222 -0.33 -2.84 -9.21
C LYS A 222 0.62 -2.85 -8.02
N VAL A 223 1.35 -1.76 -7.83
CA VAL A 223 2.27 -1.56 -6.71
C VAL A 223 1.96 -0.20 -6.10
N LEU A 224 1.97 -0.14 -4.77
CA LEU A 224 1.75 1.11 -4.07
C LEU A 224 3.00 1.99 -4.15
N ASP A 225 2.84 3.28 -4.50
CA ASP A 225 3.95 4.24 -4.41
C ASP A 225 4.44 4.34 -2.97
N ASN A 226 5.75 4.27 -2.77
CA ASN A 226 6.38 4.34 -1.45
C ASN A 226 5.99 5.61 -0.67
N LYS A 227 5.68 6.71 -1.36
CA LYS A 227 5.19 7.97 -0.76
C LYS A 227 3.79 7.85 -0.14
N LEU A 228 3.04 6.81 -0.51
CA LEU A 228 1.66 6.58 -0.08
C LEU A 228 1.53 5.43 0.92
N ARG A 229 2.63 4.80 1.35
CA ARG A 229 2.62 3.59 2.19
C ARG A 229 1.91 3.73 3.54
N TYR A 230 1.82 4.96 4.07
CA TYR A 230 1.12 5.28 5.31
C TYR A 230 -0.22 5.99 5.08
N MET A 231 -0.64 6.14 3.83
CA MET A 231 -1.87 6.83 3.46
C MET A 231 -2.83 5.94 2.67
N ASN A 232 -2.36 4.83 2.13
CA ASN A 232 -3.17 3.94 1.30
C ASN A 232 -3.01 2.49 1.75
N CYS A 233 -4.07 1.71 1.52
CA CYS A 233 -4.02 0.27 1.72
C CYS A 233 -3.06 -0.37 0.72
N ASN A 234 -2.15 -1.21 1.18
CA ASN A 234 -1.16 -1.89 0.33
C ASN A 234 -1.82 -2.88 -0.66
N TYR A 235 -3.04 -3.35 -0.37
CA TYR A 235 -3.80 -4.24 -1.26
C TYR A 235 -4.75 -3.51 -2.21
N CYS A 236 -5.78 -2.82 -1.69
CA CYS A 236 -6.79 -2.20 -2.55
C CYS A 236 -6.33 -0.87 -3.17
N LEU A 237 -5.31 -0.23 -2.60
CA LEU A 237 -4.80 1.12 -2.93
C LEU A 237 -5.74 2.27 -2.54
N ASP A 238 -6.88 2.00 -1.92
CA ASP A 238 -7.75 3.05 -1.41
C ASP A 238 -7.08 3.84 -0.29
N ASP A 239 -7.43 5.12 -0.20
CA ASP A 239 -6.93 6.10 0.75
C ASP A 239 -7.69 6.06 2.09
N ASN A 240 -8.01 4.86 2.57
CA ASN A 240 -8.64 4.63 3.88
C ASN A 240 -7.65 4.87 5.04
N PHE A 241 -6.92 6.00 5.02
CA PHE A 241 -5.81 6.34 5.91
C PHE A 241 -6.21 6.44 7.39
N LEU A 242 -7.49 6.66 7.69
CA LEU A 242 -7.97 6.76 9.08
C LEU A 242 -8.08 5.41 9.79
N ILE A 243 -8.09 4.30 9.06
CA ILE A 243 -8.33 2.96 9.61
C ILE A 243 -7.28 1.93 9.24
N LEU A 244 -6.16 2.35 8.64
CA LEU A 244 -5.08 1.45 8.27
C LEU A 244 -4.54 0.67 9.49
N LYS A 245 -4.40 -0.64 9.32
CA LYS A 245 -3.84 -1.60 10.28
C LYS A 245 -2.49 -2.09 9.76
N PRO A 246 -1.46 -2.19 10.61
CA PRO A 246 -0.12 -2.50 10.15
C PRO A 246 0.03 -4.01 9.88
N CYS A 247 0.94 -4.37 8.97
CA CYS A 247 1.47 -5.72 8.93
C CYS A 247 2.16 -6.05 10.27
N LYS A 248 2.06 -7.31 10.72
CA LYS A 248 2.74 -7.79 11.93
C LYS A 248 4.23 -8.05 11.71
N GLY A 249 4.64 -8.36 10.47
CA GLY A 249 6.00 -8.79 10.12
C GLY A 249 6.94 -7.67 9.66
N CYS A 250 6.41 -6.55 9.15
CA CYS A 250 7.21 -5.42 8.64
C CYS A 250 6.63 -4.08 9.11
N THR A 251 7.37 -2.99 8.85
CA THR A 251 7.02 -1.60 9.16
C THR A 251 6.56 -0.81 7.92
N ILE A 252 6.46 -1.48 6.76
CA ILE A 252 6.12 -0.85 5.48
C ILE A 252 4.64 -1.02 5.11
N ALA A 253 4.11 -2.24 5.13
CA ALA A 253 2.77 -2.51 4.61
C ALA A 253 1.68 -2.25 5.66
N MET A 254 0.61 -1.59 5.24
CA MET A 254 -0.62 -1.39 6.02
C MET A 254 -1.86 -1.72 5.19
N PHE A 255 -2.96 -2.10 5.85
CA PHE A 255 -4.18 -2.59 5.21
C PHE A 255 -5.42 -1.95 5.84
N CYS A 256 -6.41 -1.59 5.05
CA CYS A 256 -7.65 -1.00 5.57
C CYS A 256 -8.61 -2.03 6.20
N SER A 257 -8.42 -3.33 5.92
CA SER A 257 -9.27 -4.40 6.43
C SER A 257 -8.50 -5.71 6.60
N ASP A 258 -9.07 -6.64 7.37
CA ASP A 258 -8.46 -7.96 7.59
C ASP A 258 -8.51 -8.78 6.29
N GLU A 259 -9.54 -8.58 5.47
CA GLU A 259 -9.66 -9.19 4.14
C GLU A 259 -8.56 -8.70 3.20
N CYS A 260 -8.26 -7.39 3.19
CA CYS A 260 -7.16 -6.84 2.40
C CYS A 260 -5.81 -7.40 2.84
N GLN A 261 -5.58 -7.52 4.15
CA GLN A 261 -4.37 -8.11 4.68
C GLN A 261 -4.24 -9.59 4.29
N GLN A 262 -5.33 -10.36 4.44
CA GLN A 262 -5.35 -11.78 4.09
C GLN A 262 -5.05 -11.99 2.60
N LYS A 263 -5.73 -11.27 1.70
CA LYS A 263 -5.51 -11.40 0.26
C LYS A 263 -4.08 -11.02 -0.13
N ALA A 264 -3.54 -9.94 0.43
CA ALA A 264 -2.15 -9.57 0.19
C ALA A 264 -1.19 -10.68 0.62
N MET A 265 -1.40 -11.29 1.80
CA MET A 265 -0.58 -12.40 2.30
C MET A 265 -0.67 -13.64 1.43
N GLU A 266 -1.84 -13.95 0.88
CA GLU A 266 -2.05 -15.10 -0.01
C GLU A 266 -1.39 -14.90 -1.38
N GLU A 267 -1.47 -13.70 -1.93
CA GLU A 267 -1.02 -13.38 -3.29
C GLU A 267 0.49 -13.09 -3.37
N TYR A 268 0.99 -12.09 -2.64
CA TYR A 268 2.35 -11.57 -2.85
C TYR A 268 3.11 -11.21 -1.56
N HIS A 269 2.43 -10.65 -0.55
CA HIS A 269 3.09 -10.02 0.59
C HIS A 269 3.88 -11.02 1.45
N ARG A 270 3.50 -12.31 1.51
CA ARG A 270 4.29 -13.33 2.22
C ARG A 270 5.73 -13.47 1.70
N PHE A 271 5.95 -13.16 0.43
CA PHE A 271 7.28 -13.22 -0.19
C PHE A 271 8.02 -11.89 -0.06
N GLU A 272 7.29 -10.78 -0.12
CA GLU A 272 7.85 -9.44 -0.05
C GLU A 272 8.16 -8.99 1.38
N CYS A 273 7.34 -9.36 2.36
CA CYS A 273 7.41 -8.87 3.74
C CYS A 273 8.82 -8.89 4.36
N PRO A 274 9.64 -9.95 4.21
CA PRO A 274 10.99 -9.98 4.78
C PRO A 274 12.01 -9.05 4.10
N ILE A 275 11.72 -8.58 2.88
CA ILE A 275 12.66 -7.80 2.04
C ILE A 275 12.14 -6.41 1.68
N LEU A 276 10.87 -6.11 2.01
CA LEU A 276 10.17 -4.91 1.55
C LEU A 276 10.90 -3.61 1.95
N GLN A 277 11.51 -3.58 3.14
CA GLN A 277 12.32 -2.48 3.64
C GLN A 277 13.62 -2.24 2.86
N ASP A 278 14.15 -3.27 2.19
CA ASP A 278 15.42 -3.22 1.47
C ASP A 278 15.24 -2.89 -0.03
N ILE A 279 14.01 -2.96 -0.55
CA ILE A 279 13.67 -2.67 -1.95
C ILE A 279 12.97 -1.32 -2.15
N HIS A 280 12.73 -0.56 -1.07
CA HIS A 280 12.02 0.74 -1.07
C HIS A 280 12.84 1.89 -0.48
#